data_AF-A0AAV0SYE1-F1
#
_entry.id   AF-A0AAV0SYE1-F1
#
_cell.length_a   1.000
_cell.length_b   1.000
_cell.length_c   1.000
_cell.angle_alpha   90.00
_cell.angle_beta   90.00
_cell.angle_gamma   90.00
#
_symmetry.space_group_name_H-M   'P 1'
#
loop_
_entity.id
_entity.type
_entity.pdbx_description
1 polymer ?
#
loop_
_entity_poly.entity_id
_entity_poly.type
_entity_poly.pdbx_seq_one_letter_code
_entity_poly.pdbx_strand_id
1 'polypeptide(L)'
;MYQPFGVDLVDRALAVDPRIRRVKQEEKDRKAQAKREKEEAAQRLIDEENRKKQEQERAVQEAEEKQKEARKDAKMAKEKQKKLFRKVKKAFRGLMVAASDQGLDGAIDVIKTEDLCDSLNMDALEALVTACGGSADKLDASGLAAVNDALAKL
;
A
#
# COMPACT_ATOMS: atom_id res chain seq x y z
N MET A 1 42.77 -43.86 65.15
CA MET A 1 42.32 -43.72 63.75
C MET A 1 43.26 -42.76 63.04
N TYR A 2 44.17 -43.27 62.22
CA TYR A 2 45.06 -42.45 61.39
C TYR A 2 44.37 -42.26 60.03
N GLN A 3 43.99 -41.03 59.68
CA GLN A 3 43.50 -40.73 58.34
C GLN A 3 44.71 -40.76 57.36
N PRO A 4 44.57 -41.32 56.14
CA PRO A 4 45.65 -41.29 55.18
C PRO A 4 45.76 -39.85 54.65
N PHE A 5 46.72 -39.08 55.18
CA PHE A 5 47.12 -37.80 54.60
C PHE A 5 47.91 -38.05 53.30
N GLY A 6 47.26 -38.64 52.31
CA GLY A 6 47.82 -38.97 51.01
C GLY A 6 47.41 -37.94 49.96
N VAL A 7 48.05 -36.77 50.00
CA VAL A 7 48.35 -36.05 48.76
C VAL A 7 49.85 -35.98 48.77
N ASP A 8 50.48 -36.66 47.81
CA ASP A 8 51.93 -36.78 47.74
C ASP A 8 52.56 -35.37 47.83
N LEU A 9 53.66 -35.22 48.56
CA LEU A 9 54.39 -33.96 48.65
C LEU A 9 54.72 -33.42 47.25
N VAL A 10 54.95 -34.35 46.32
CA VAL A 10 55.13 -34.09 44.89
C VAL A 10 53.89 -33.41 44.28
N ASP A 11 52.68 -33.93 44.52
CA ASP A 11 51.44 -33.35 43.98
C ASP A 11 51.20 -31.92 44.47
N ARG A 12 51.50 -31.64 45.75
CA ARG A 12 51.39 -30.29 46.31
C ARG A 12 52.41 -29.34 45.69
N ALA A 13 53.65 -29.79 45.49
CA ALA A 13 54.68 -29.01 44.83
C ALA A 13 54.32 -28.70 43.36
N LEU A 14 53.85 -29.70 42.63
CA LEU A 14 53.39 -29.55 41.23
C LEU A 14 52.15 -28.65 41.11
N ALA A 15 51.28 -28.62 42.13
CA ALA A 15 50.10 -27.76 42.16
C ALA A 15 50.42 -26.28 42.39
N VAL A 16 51.58 -25.95 42.99
CA VAL A 16 52.01 -24.56 43.27
C VAL A 16 53.03 -24.05 42.24
N ASP A 17 53.72 -24.94 41.52
CA ASP A 17 54.71 -24.55 40.50
C ASP A 17 54.10 -23.57 39.45
N PRO A 18 54.64 -22.34 39.33
CA PRO A 18 54.12 -21.33 38.41
C PRO A 18 54.15 -21.75 36.94
N ARG A 19 55.13 -22.57 36.52
CA ARG A 19 55.25 -23.03 35.13
C ARG A 19 54.12 -23.99 34.79
N ILE A 20 53.83 -24.94 35.69
CA ILE A 20 52.75 -25.91 35.53
C ILE A 20 51.39 -25.20 35.56
N ARG A 21 51.23 -24.19 36.41
CA ARG A 21 50.01 -23.35 36.43
C ARG A 21 49.82 -22.59 35.12
N ARG A 22 50.88 -21.99 34.56
CA ARG A 22 50.81 -21.29 33.27
C ARG A 22 50.42 -22.24 32.14
N VAL A 23 51.04 -23.40 32.03
CA VAL A 23 50.71 -24.40 31.01
C VAL A 23 49.26 -24.89 31.15
N LYS A 24 48.80 -25.20 32.37
CA LYS A 24 47.40 -25.59 32.61
C LYS A 24 46.41 -24.48 32.28
N GLN A 25 46.76 -23.21 32.53
CA GLN A 25 45.91 -22.08 32.20
C GLN A 25 45.87 -21.83 30.69
N GLU A 26 47.02 -21.87 30.02
CA GLU A 26 47.11 -21.76 28.56
C GLU A 26 46.32 -22.88 27.86
N GLU A 27 46.34 -24.11 28.37
CA GLU A 27 45.54 -25.20 27.82
C GLU A 27 44.03 -24.98 28.01
N LYS A 28 43.61 -24.46 29.18
CA LYS A 28 42.22 -24.08 29.43
C LYS A 28 41.78 -22.95 28.52
N ASP A 29 42.62 -21.94 28.35
CA ASP A 29 42.33 -20.78 27.51
C ASP A 29 42.24 -21.17 26.04
N ARG A 30 43.12 -22.06 25.54
CA ARG A 30 43.02 -22.61 24.18
C ARG A 30 41.74 -23.41 23.97
N LYS A 31 41.32 -24.22 24.94
CA LYS A 31 40.05 -24.96 24.88
C LYS A 31 38.85 -24.01 24.89
N ALA A 32 38.90 -22.95 25.70
CA ALA A 32 37.85 -21.95 25.77
C ALA A 32 37.74 -21.13 24.47
N GLN A 33 38.88 -20.73 23.88
CA GLN A 33 38.92 -20.04 22.59
C GLN A 33 38.37 -20.91 21.47
N ALA A 34 38.81 -22.18 21.37
CA ALA A 34 38.30 -23.10 20.36
C ALA A 34 36.79 -23.37 20.49
N LYS A 35 36.24 -23.30 21.71
CA LYS A 35 34.79 -23.40 21.92
C LYS A 35 34.06 -22.13 21.46
N ARG A 36 34.58 -20.94 21.81
CA ARG A 36 34.02 -19.64 21.40
C ARG A 36 34.06 -19.46 19.89
N GLU A 37 35.16 -19.82 19.23
CA GLU A 37 35.29 -19.73 17.77
C GLU A 37 34.24 -20.59 17.05
N LYS A 38 33.94 -21.78 17.58
CA LYS A 38 32.89 -22.66 17.04
C LYS A 38 31.48 -22.09 17.26
N GLU A 39 31.22 -21.54 18.45
CA GLU A 39 29.94 -20.90 18.77
C GLU A 39 29.72 -19.64 17.92
N GLU A 40 30.73 -18.81 17.76
CA GLU A 40 30.68 -17.62 16.90
C GLU A 40 30.50 -17.97 15.42
N ALA A 41 31.17 -19.02 14.93
CA ALA A 41 30.99 -19.48 13.55
C ALA A 41 29.55 -20.00 13.31
N ALA A 42 28.99 -20.75 14.26
CA ALA A 42 27.60 -21.20 14.18
C ALA A 42 26.61 -20.03 14.23
N GLN A 43 26.84 -19.05 15.10
CA GLN A 43 25.99 -17.87 15.22
C GLN A 43 26.00 -17.01 13.95
N ARG A 44 27.17 -16.82 13.33
CA ARG A 44 27.29 -16.07 12.06
C ARG A 44 26.48 -16.71 10.93
N LEU A 45 26.44 -18.04 10.85
CA LEU A 45 25.64 -18.74 9.85
C LEU A 45 24.13 -18.53 10.08
N ILE A 46 23.69 -18.59 11.34
CA ILE A 46 22.29 -18.35 11.72
C ILE A 46 21.89 -16.89 11.42
N ASP A 47 22.74 -15.94 11.76
CA ASP A 47 22.48 -14.51 11.55
C ASP A 47 22.41 -14.17 10.05
N GLU A 48 23.24 -14.79 9.21
CA GLU A 48 23.20 -14.59 7.76
C GLU A 48 21.92 -15.17 7.14
N GLU A 49 21.49 -16.36 7.59
CA GLU A 49 20.23 -16.97 7.14
C GLU A 49 19.02 -16.14 7.58
N ASN A 50 18.99 -15.65 8.82
CA ASN A 50 17.93 -14.80 9.33
C ASN A 50 17.88 -13.45 8.61
N ARG A 51 19.04 -12.87 8.27
CA ARG A 51 19.10 -11.62 7.51
C ARG A 51 18.50 -11.79 6.10
N LYS A 52 18.80 -12.90 5.43
CA LYS A 52 18.21 -13.22 4.11
C LYS A 52 16.70 -13.41 4.19
N LYS A 53 16.19 -14.10 5.22
CA LYS A 53 14.75 -14.27 5.43
C LYS A 53 14.03 -12.95 5.72
N GLN A 54 14.59 -12.09 6.59
CA GLN A 54 14.00 -10.79 6.91
C GLN A 54 13.96 -9.85 5.70
N GLU A 55 14.97 -9.87 4.84
CA GLU A 55 14.98 -9.03 3.63
C GLU A 55 13.93 -9.50 2.61
N GLN A 56 13.74 -10.82 2.46
CA GLN A 56 12.69 -11.38 1.62
C GLN A 56 11.29 -11.07 2.17
N GLU A 57 11.07 -11.20 3.49
CA GLU A 57 9.79 -10.87 4.12
C GLU A 57 9.46 -9.38 4.00
N ARG A 58 10.43 -8.48 4.18
CA ARG A 58 10.22 -7.04 3.99
C ARG A 58 9.87 -6.70 2.54
N ALA A 59 10.54 -7.32 1.56
CA ALA A 59 10.24 -7.10 0.16
C ALA A 59 8.82 -7.58 -0.22
N VAL A 60 8.37 -8.71 0.35
CA VAL A 60 7.01 -9.22 0.14
C VAL A 60 5.97 -8.32 0.80
N GLN A 61 6.20 -7.88 2.05
CA GLN A 61 5.29 -6.99 2.77
C GLN A 61 5.15 -5.64 2.07
N GLU A 62 6.25 -5.04 1.62
CA GLU A 62 6.22 -3.76 0.90
C GLU A 62 5.49 -3.88 -0.44
N ALA A 63 5.67 -5.00 -1.16
CA ALA A 63 4.93 -5.26 -2.40
C ALA A 63 3.42 -5.48 -2.14
N GLU A 64 3.05 -6.14 -1.04
CA GLU A 64 1.66 -6.37 -0.66
C GLU A 64 0.96 -5.08 -0.21
N GLU A 65 1.65 -4.22 0.55
CA GLU A 65 1.15 -2.91 0.97
C GLU A 65 0.91 -2.00 -0.24
N LYS A 66 1.88 -1.91 -1.16
CA LYS A 66 1.72 -1.14 -2.41
C LYS A 66 0.53 -1.63 -3.25
N GLN A 67 0.30 -2.94 -3.31
CA GLN A 67 -0.88 -3.47 -4.01
C GLN A 67 -2.20 -3.15 -3.28
N LYS A 68 -2.23 -3.19 -1.95
CA LYS A 68 -3.41 -2.83 -1.15
C LYS A 68 -3.75 -1.35 -1.29
N GLU A 69 -2.75 -0.47 -1.29
CA GLU A 69 -2.91 0.97 -1.52
C GLU A 69 -3.45 1.25 -2.92
N ALA A 70 -2.84 0.70 -3.96
CA ALA A 70 -3.31 0.87 -5.34
C ALA A 70 -4.76 0.41 -5.55
N ARG A 71 -5.18 -0.69 -4.89
CA ARG A 71 -6.58 -1.17 -4.94
C ARG A 71 -7.54 -0.22 -4.21
N LYS A 72 -7.14 0.34 -3.06
CA LYS A 72 -7.95 1.31 -2.32
C LYS A 72 -8.11 2.61 -3.10
N ASP A 73 -7.04 3.11 -3.70
CA ASP A 73 -7.07 4.34 -4.50
C ASP A 73 -7.94 4.18 -5.75
N ALA A 74 -7.82 3.04 -6.45
CA ALA A 74 -8.69 2.74 -7.58
C ALA A 74 -10.17 2.68 -7.19
N LYS A 75 -10.49 2.13 -6.01
CA LYS A 75 -11.87 2.10 -5.48
C LYS A 75 -12.36 3.51 -5.14
N MET A 76 -11.56 4.30 -4.44
CA MET A 76 -11.89 5.68 -4.08
C MET A 76 -12.06 6.58 -5.31
N ALA A 77 -11.20 6.42 -6.33
CA ALA A 77 -11.32 7.15 -7.59
C ALA A 77 -12.62 6.81 -8.32
N LYS A 78 -12.98 5.52 -8.41
CA LYS A 78 -14.25 5.08 -9.01
C LYS A 78 -15.47 5.61 -8.25
N GLU A 79 -15.43 5.63 -6.91
CA GLU A 79 -16.51 6.21 -6.10
C GLU A 79 -16.64 7.72 -6.27
N LYS A 80 -15.51 8.44 -6.34
CA LYS A 80 -15.49 9.88 -6.63
C LYS A 80 -16.07 10.17 -8.02
N GLN A 81 -15.65 9.44 -9.04
CA GLN A 81 -16.21 9.56 -10.40
C GLN A 81 -17.71 9.27 -10.43
N LYS A 82 -18.19 8.20 -9.79
CA LYS A 82 -19.64 7.93 -9.69
C LYS A 82 -20.41 9.05 -8.99
N LYS A 83 -19.85 9.64 -7.93
CA LYS A 83 -20.47 10.78 -7.24
C LYS A 83 -20.51 12.02 -8.13
N LEU A 84 -19.45 12.30 -8.88
CA LEU A 84 -19.41 13.40 -9.84
C LEU A 84 -20.44 13.17 -10.95
N PHE A 85 -20.48 11.98 -11.54
CA PHE A 85 -21.44 11.63 -12.59
C PHE A 85 -22.90 11.80 -12.13
N ARG A 86 -23.23 11.41 -10.89
CA ARG A 86 -24.56 11.68 -10.29
C ARG A 86 -24.85 13.18 -10.16
N LYS A 87 -23.86 14.00 -9.82
CA LYS A 87 -24.03 15.47 -9.74
C LYS A 87 -24.23 16.08 -11.12
N VAL A 88 -23.47 15.64 -12.12
CA VAL A 88 -23.58 16.11 -13.51
C VAL A 88 -24.94 15.71 -14.09
N LYS A 89 -25.39 14.47 -13.91
CA LYS A 89 -26.75 14.04 -14.29
C LYS A 89 -27.83 14.90 -13.64
N LYS A 90 -27.72 15.15 -12.33
CA LYS A 90 -28.68 15.99 -11.62
C LYS A 90 -28.69 17.43 -12.16
N ALA A 91 -27.51 18.00 -12.45
CA ALA A 91 -27.38 19.32 -13.04
C ALA A 91 -28.01 19.36 -14.44
N PHE A 92 -27.70 18.39 -15.30
CA PHE A 92 -28.26 18.29 -16.65
C PHE A 92 -29.78 18.18 -16.64
N ARG A 93 -30.35 17.29 -15.81
CA ARG A 93 -31.81 17.17 -15.64
C ARG A 93 -32.43 18.50 -15.18
N GLY A 94 -31.80 19.19 -14.23
CA GLY A 94 -32.27 20.50 -13.78
C GLY A 94 -32.25 21.57 -14.87
N LEU A 95 -31.21 21.56 -15.72
CA LEU A 95 -31.12 22.47 -16.87
C LEU A 95 -32.19 22.19 -17.91
N MET A 96 -32.47 20.91 -18.22
CA MET A 96 -33.52 20.55 -19.19
C MET A 96 -34.92 20.90 -18.69
N VAL A 97 -35.19 20.72 -17.38
CA VAL A 97 -36.44 21.18 -16.76
C VAL A 97 -36.57 22.70 -16.86
N ALA A 98 -35.51 23.45 -16.51
CA ALA A 98 -35.52 24.90 -16.62
C ALA A 98 -35.71 25.37 -18.08
N ALA A 99 -35.10 24.68 -19.05
CA ALA A 99 -35.28 24.98 -20.48
C ALA A 99 -36.72 24.72 -20.94
N SER A 100 -37.34 23.63 -20.45
CA SER A 100 -38.74 23.32 -20.71
C SER A 100 -39.69 24.34 -20.08
N ASP A 101 -39.44 24.76 -18.84
CA ASP A 101 -40.25 25.77 -18.13
C ASP A 101 -40.16 27.14 -18.82
N GLN A 102 -39.00 27.47 -19.41
CA GLN A 102 -38.80 28.68 -20.19
C GLN A 102 -39.33 28.59 -21.64
N GLY A 103 -39.79 27.41 -22.08
CA GLY A 103 -40.31 27.19 -23.43
C GLY A 103 -39.27 27.37 -24.54
N LEU A 104 -37.99 27.11 -24.25
CA LEU A 104 -36.91 27.29 -25.22
C LEU A 104 -36.97 26.22 -26.32
N ASP A 105 -36.84 26.65 -27.56
CA ASP A 105 -36.80 25.77 -28.74
C ASP A 105 -35.51 24.93 -28.68
N GLY A 106 -35.66 23.66 -28.33
CA GLY A 106 -34.57 22.72 -28.08
C GLY A 106 -34.60 22.03 -26.72
N ALA A 107 -35.57 22.36 -25.85
CA ALA A 107 -35.84 21.58 -24.64
C ALA A 107 -36.28 20.15 -25.01
N ILE A 108 -35.60 19.15 -24.44
CA ILE A 108 -35.92 17.74 -24.64
C ILE A 108 -36.80 17.21 -23.51
N ASP A 109 -37.66 16.25 -23.84
CA ASP A 109 -38.52 15.57 -22.86
C ASP A 109 -37.70 14.82 -21.81
N VAL A 110 -38.29 14.60 -20.63
CA VAL A 110 -37.68 13.92 -19.49
C VAL A 110 -37.18 12.54 -19.88
N ILE A 111 -37.94 11.78 -20.67
CA ILE A 111 -37.55 10.43 -21.12
C ILE A 111 -36.27 10.49 -21.97
N LYS A 112 -36.23 11.39 -22.97
CA LYS A 112 -35.07 11.58 -23.84
C LYS A 112 -33.85 12.08 -23.08
N THR A 113 -34.08 12.90 -22.05
CA THR A 113 -33.02 13.39 -21.14
C THR A 113 -32.37 12.24 -20.38
N GLU A 114 -33.15 11.25 -19.94
CA GLU A 114 -32.62 10.05 -19.27
C GLU A 114 -31.87 9.13 -20.22
N ASP A 115 -32.40 8.88 -21.41
CA ASP A 115 -31.73 8.07 -22.44
C ASP A 115 -30.37 8.66 -22.84
N LEU A 116 -30.30 10.00 -22.97
CA LEU A 116 -29.07 10.73 -23.25
C LEU A 116 -28.08 10.63 -22.07
N CYS A 117 -28.58 10.71 -20.83
CA CYS A 117 -27.77 10.55 -19.64
C CYS A 117 -27.17 9.15 -19.50
N ASP A 118 -27.85 8.12 -19.97
CA ASP A 118 -27.41 6.72 -19.84
C ASP A 118 -26.48 6.27 -20.97
N SER A 119 -26.57 6.90 -22.13
CA SER A 119 -25.70 6.65 -23.30
C SER A 119 -24.41 7.47 -23.31
N LEU A 120 -24.40 8.65 -22.67
CA LEU A 120 -23.24 9.54 -22.68
C LEU A 120 -22.24 9.29 -21.54
N ASN A 121 -20.97 9.47 -21.86
CA ASN A 121 -19.87 9.43 -20.91
C ASN A 121 -19.83 10.71 -20.04
N MET A 122 -19.16 10.65 -18.89
CA MET A 122 -19.04 11.79 -17.96
C MET A 122 -18.54 13.07 -18.66
N ASP A 123 -17.48 12.97 -19.45
CA ASP A 123 -16.85 14.12 -20.12
C ASP A 123 -17.81 14.76 -21.14
N ALA A 124 -18.57 13.94 -21.87
CA ALA A 124 -19.55 14.43 -22.84
C ALA A 124 -20.74 15.12 -22.14
N LEU A 125 -21.19 14.56 -21.01
CA LEU A 125 -22.28 15.14 -20.23
C LEU A 125 -21.85 16.47 -19.56
N GLU A 126 -20.62 16.57 -19.07
CA GLU A 126 -20.06 17.83 -18.53
C GLU A 126 -19.89 18.90 -19.62
N ALA A 127 -19.47 18.50 -20.83
CA ALA A 127 -19.40 19.39 -21.97
C ALA A 127 -20.78 19.93 -22.34
N LEU A 128 -21.82 19.09 -22.34
CA LEU A 128 -23.20 19.51 -22.59
C LEU A 128 -23.73 20.44 -21.49
N VAL A 129 -23.51 20.12 -20.21
CA VAL A 129 -23.90 20.98 -19.09
C VAL A 129 -23.24 22.36 -19.20
N THR A 130 -21.97 22.40 -19.62
CA THR A 130 -21.22 23.65 -19.83
C THR A 130 -21.73 24.41 -21.05
N ALA A 131 -22.00 23.71 -22.16
CA ALA A 131 -22.57 24.29 -23.37
C ALA A 131 -23.96 24.89 -23.12
N CYS A 132 -24.76 24.27 -22.24
CA CYS A 132 -26.04 24.80 -21.76
C CYS A 132 -25.89 25.98 -20.76
N GLY A 133 -24.67 26.47 -20.53
CA GLY A 133 -24.40 27.65 -19.68
C GLY A 133 -24.24 27.36 -18.18
N GLY A 134 -24.21 26.08 -17.78
CA GLY A 134 -23.84 25.62 -16.43
C GLY A 134 -24.81 25.98 -15.30
N SER A 135 -25.83 26.80 -15.55
CA SER A 135 -26.82 27.25 -14.56
C SER A 135 -28.18 27.52 -15.22
N ALA A 136 -29.27 27.27 -14.49
CA ALA A 136 -30.64 27.42 -14.99
C ALA A 136 -30.99 28.86 -15.41
N ASP A 137 -30.27 29.85 -14.88
CA ASP A 137 -30.48 31.28 -15.16
C ASP A 137 -29.74 31.78 -16.41
N LYS A 138 -28.83 30.97 -16.98
CA LYS A 138 -27.99 31.34 -18.14
C LYS A 138 -28.03 30.26 -19.21
N LEU A 139 -29.22 29.79 -19.57
CA LEU A 139 -29.39 28.79 -20.62
C LEU A 139 -28.98 29.37 -21.98
N ASP A 140 -28.04 28.70 -22.65
CA ASP A 140 -27.58 29.07 -23.98
C ASP A 140 -28.31 28.22 -25.03
N ALA A 141 -28.94 28.89 -26.00
CA ALA A 141 -29.64 28.25 -27.11
C ALA A 141 -28.70 27.38 -27.97
N SER A 142 -27.41 27.73 -28.06
CA SER A 142 -26.40 26.92 -28.75
C SER A 142 -26.12 25.60 -28.01
N GLY A 143 -26.20 25.61 -26.67
CA GLY A 143 -26.10 24.42 -25.84
C GLY A 143 -27.28 23.47 -26.03
N LEU A 144 -28.50 24.01 -26.15
CA LEU A 144 -29.71 23.22 -26.42
C LEU A 144 -29.70 22.61 -27.83
N ALA A 145 -29.14 23.30 -28.83
CA ALA A 145 -28.90 22.72 -30.15
C ALA A 145 -27.92 21.54 -30.06
N ALA A 146 -26.83 21.67 -29.29
CA ALA A 146 -25.86 20.59 -29.09
C ALA A 146 -26.48 19.36 -28.39
N VAL A 147 -27.45 19.56 -27.49
CA VAL A 147 -28.22 18.46 -26.88
C VAL A 147 -29.06 17.72 -27.92
N ASN A 148 -29.72 18.42 -28.83
CA ASN A 148 -30.48 17.79 -29.92
C ASN A 148 -29.58 17.07 -30.92
N ASP A 149 -28.42 17.64 -31.25
CA ASP A 149 -27.42 16.98 -32.08
C ASP A 149 -26.85 15.71 -31.44
N ALA A 150 -26.69 15.71 -30.11
CA ALA A 150 -26.28 14.52 -29.37
C ALA A 150 -27.38 13.46 -29.37
N LEU A 151 -28.64 13.87 -29.21
CA LEU A 151 -29.80 12.99 -29.28
C LEU A 151 -29.98 12.38 -30.68
N ALA A 152 -29.69 13.14 -31.74
CA ALA A 152 -29.79 12.65 -33.12
C ALA A 152 -28.72 11.61 -33.49
N LYS A 153 -27.67 11.47 -32.66
CA LYS A 153 -26.56 10.51 -32.85
C LYS A 153 -26.72 9.22 -32.04
N LEU A 154 -27.75 9.15 -31.20
CA LEU A 154 -28.17 7.97 -30.45
C LEU A 154 -28.98 7.02 -31.33
#